data_AF-A0A851HKL3-F1
#
_entry.id   AF-A0A851HKL3-F1
#
_cell.length_a   1.000
_cell.length_b   1.000
_cell.length_c   1.000
_cell.angle_alpha   90.00
_cell.angle_beta   90.00
_cell.angle_gamma   90.00
#
_symmetry.space_group_name_H-M   'P 1'
#
loop_
_entity.id
_entity.type
_entity.pdbx_description
1 polymer ?
#
loop_
_entity_poly.entity_id
_entity_poly.type
_entity_poly.pdbx_seq_one_letter_code
_entity_poly.pdbx_strand_id
1 'polypeptide(L)' 'MKQFVICFSERETAPDRIERIAADLGITSAQLIKRFIAEGLATIEPVTGEAVPGKNLEDFLVRNDVLNARSED' A
#
# COMPACT_ATOMS: atom_id res chain seq x y z
N MET A 1 -18.74 5.41 -7.66
CA MET A 1 -18.04 4.12 -7.51
C MET A 1 -16.63 4.32 -8.08
N LYS A 2 -15.56 3.96 -7.36
CA LYS A 2 -14.18 4.06 -7.88
C LYS A 2 -13.78 2.70 -8.46
N GLN A 3 -13.20 2.68 -9.66
CA GLN A 3 -12.74 1.46 -10.33
C GLN A 3 -11.25 1.59 -10.62
N PHE A 4 -10.51 0.52 -10.34
CA PHE A 4 -9.10 0.38 -10.67
C PHE A 4 -8.94 -0.87 -11.53
N VAL A 5 -8.14 -0.80 -12.58
CA VAL A 5 -7.84 -1.92 -13.49
C VAL A 5 -6.35 -2.21 -13.42
N ILE A 6 -6.00 -3.46 -13.14
CA ILE A 6 -4.61 -3.93 -13.09
C ILE A 6 -4.41 -4.87 -14.27
N CYS A 7 -3.45 -4.55 -15.13
CA CYS A 7 -3.05 -5.38 -16.26
C CYS A 7 -1.64 -5.89 -16.01
N PHE A 8 -1.45 -7.19 -16.14
CA PHE A 8 -0.13 -7.81 -16.11
C PHE A 8 0.38 -7.97 -17.55
N SER A 9 1.69 -7.88 -17.73
CA SER A 9 2.33 -8.29 -18.99
C SER A 9 2.22 -9.80 -19.16
N GLU A 10 2.12 -10.27 -20.41
CA GLU A 10 2.11 -11.70 -20.74
C GLU A 10 3.37 -12.46 -20.26
N ARG A 11 4.47 -11.74 -19.98
CA ARG A 11 5.71 -12.33 -19.48
C ARG A 11 5.76 -12.45 -17.97
N GLU A 12 4.78 -11.88 -17.26
CA GLU A 12 4.71 -11.99 -15.81
C GLU A 12 4.07 -13.31 -15.41
N THR A 13 4.67 -14.00 -14.45
CA THR A 13 4.12 -15.23 -13.87
C THR A 13 3.23 -14.94 -12.65
N ALA A 14 3.06 -13.66 -12.30
CA ALA A 14 2.21 -13.22 -11.21
C ALA A 14 0.74 -13.65 -11.40
N PRO A 15 0.11 -13.55 -12.59
CA PRO A 15 -1.25 -14.03 -12.82
C PRO A 15 -1.42 -15.52 -12.49
N ASP A 16 -0.58 -16.39 -13.03
CA ASP A 16 -0.64 -17.84 -12.81
C ASP A 16 -0.50 -18.18 -11.32
N ARG A 17 0.39 -17.47 -10.63
CA ARG A 17 0.63 -17.66 -9.20
C ARG A 17 -0.56 -17.20 -8.37
N ILE A 18 -1.24 -16.11 -8.75
CA ILE A 18 -2.47 -15.65 -8.11
C ILE A 18 -3.58 -16.69 -8.29
N GLU A 19 -3.77 -17.21 -9.51
CA GLU A 19 -4.79 -18.22 -9.79
C GLU A 19 -4.57 -19.51 -9.00
N ARG A 20 -3.33 -20.00 -8.93
CA ARG A 20 -2.99 -21.19 -8.15
C ARG A 20 -3.31 -21.01 -6.67
N ILE A 21 -2.90 -19.89 -6.06
CA ILE A 21 -3.15 -19.63 -4.64
C ILE A 21 -4.66 -19.48 -4.38
N ALA A 22 -5.39 -18.84 -5.29
CA ALA A 22 -6.84 -18.69 -5.17
C ALA A 22 -7.54 -20.06 -5.22
N ALA A 23 -7.11 -20.95 -6.12
CA ALA A 23 -7.61 -22.32 -6.22
C ALA A 23 -7.33 -23.13 -4.95
N ASP A 24 -6.11 -23.07 -4.41
CA ASP A 24 -5.73 -23.75 -3.16
C ASP A 24 -6.59 -23.30 -1.97
N LEU A 25 -7.05 -22.04 -1.99
CA LEU A 25 -7.91 -21.45 -0.97
C LEU A 25 -9.42 -21.61 -1.25
N GLY A 26 -9.80 -22.18 -2.41
CA GLY A 26 -11.20 -22.31 -2.81
C GLY A 26 -11.92 -20.98 -3.06
N ILE A 27 -11.19 -19.93 -3.45
CA ILE A 27 -11.73 -18.59 -3.73
C ILE A 27 -11.39 -18.14 -5.15
N THR A 28 -11.98 -17.04 -5.59
CA THR A 28 -11.62 -16.41 -6.88
C THR A 28 -10.36 -15.55 -6.74
N SER A 29 -9.61 -15.41 -7.83
CA SER A 29 -8.46 -14.49 -7.92
C SER A 29 -8.83 -13.06 -7.52
N ALA A 30 -10.02 -12.60 -7.87
CA ALA A 30 -10.52 -11.27 -7.49
C ALA A 30 -10.70 -11.12 -5.96
N GLN A 31 -11.19 -12.16 -5.28
CA GLN A 31 -11.28 -12.15 -3.81
C GLN A 31 -9.91 -12.16 -3.16
N LEU A 32 -8.96 -12.94 -3.70
CA LEU A 32 -7.59 -12.97 -3.23
C LEU A 32 -6.91 -11.59 -3.37
N ILE A 33 -7.04 -10.95 -4.53
CA ILE A 33 -6.50 -9.60 -4.78
C ILE A 33 -7.11 -8.59 -3.81
N LYS A 34 -8.43 -8.60 -3.59
CA LYS A 34 -9.09 -7.73 -2.61
C LYS A 34 -8.54 -7.93 -1.20
N ARG A 35 -8.32 -9.18 -0.80
CA ARG A 35 -7.75 -9.53 0.50
C ARG A 35 -6.34 -8.97 0.66
N PHE A 36 -5.47 -9.18 -0.33
CA PHE A 36 -4.12 -8.62 -0.31
C PHE A 36 -4.10 -7.09 -0.23
N ILE A 37 -4.96 -6.42 -0.99
CA ILE A 37 -5.08 -4.96 -0.94
C ILE A 37 -5.55 -4.51 0.45
N ALA A 38 -6.58 -5.16 1.01
CA ALA A 38 -7.11 -4.81 2.33
C ALA A 38 -6.09 -5.06 3.45
N GLU A 39 -5.38 -6.19 3.42
CA GLU A 39 -4.32 -6.50 4.38
C GLU A 39 -3.15 -5.51 4.26
N GLY A 40 -2.71 -5.19 3.04
CA GLY A 40 -1.67 -4.20 2.80
C GLY A 40 -2.05 -2.80 3.29
N LEU A 41 -3.30 -2.38 3.05
CA LEU A 41 -3.84 -1.12 3.57
C LEU A 41 -3.99 -1.11 5.09
N ALA A 42 -4.25 -2.25 5.73
CA ALA A 42 -4.31 -2.34 7.19
C ALA A 42 -2.92 -2.18 7.84
N THR A 43 -1.85 -2.56 7.14
CA THR A 43 -0.46 -2.37 7.60
C THR A 43 0.09 -0.99 7.32
N ILE A 44 -0.52 -0.25 6.41
CA ILE A 44 -0.23 1.16 6.20
C ILE A 44 -0.97 1.89 7.31
N GLU A 45 -0.25 2.32 8.35
CA GLU A 45 -0.79 3.40 9.19
C GLU A 45 -1.16 4.52 8.23
N PRO A 46 -2.45 4.89 8.13
CA PRO A 46 -2.79 6.01 7.30
C PRO A 46 -1.97 7.17 7.84
N VAL A 47 -1.22 7.87 6.98
CA VAL A 47 -0.79 9.23 7.31
C VAL A 47 -2.10 10.01 7.42
N THR A 48 -2.69 9.96 8.61
CA THR A 48 -4.00 10.54 8.89
C THR A 48 -3.79 12.03 9.03
N GLY A 49 -3.91 12.75 7.92
CA GLY A 49 -3.83 14.19 7.93
C GLY A 49 -3.53 14.76 6.55
N GLU A 50 -4.04 15.95 6.28
CA GLU A 50 -3.47 16.78 5.23
C GLU A 50 -2.01 17.08 5.61
N ALA A 51 -1.11 17.04 4.64
CA ALA A 51 0.30 17.30 4.92
C ALA A 51 0.46 18.71 5.48
N VAL A 52 1.12 18.84 6.64
CA VAL A 52 1.34 20.14 7.29
C VAL A 52 2.48 20.84 6.56
N PRO A 53 2.27 22.06 6.00
CA PRO A 53 3.35 22.80 5.36
C PRO A 53 4.49 23.11 6.33
N GLY A 54 5.73 22.87 5.90
CA GLY A 54 6.94 23.29 6.60
C GLY A 54 7.51 24.58 6.01
N LYS A 55 8.36 25.27 6.79
CA LYS A 55 9.13 26.44 6.33
C LYS A 55 10.25 26.04 5.36
N ASN A 56 10.69 24.79 5.40
CA ASN A 56 11.67 24.17 4.51
C ASN A 56 11.41 22.64 4.46
N LEU A 57 12.21 21.90 3.68
CA LEU A 57 12.02 20.45 3.48
C LEU A 57 12.19 19.66 4.79
N GLU A 58 13.15 20.01 5.63
CA GLU A 58 13.40 19.33 6.90
C GLU A 58 12.24 19.52 7.89
N ASP A 59 11.78 20.76 8.06
CA ASP A 59 10.61 21.11 8.88
C ASP A 59 9.33 20.42 8.37
N PHE A 60 9.18 20.27 7.05
CA PHE A 60 8.08 19.50 6.48
C PHE A 60 8.15 18.02 6.85
N LEU A 61 9.31 17.39 6.76
CA LEU A 61 9.49 15.97 7.05
C LEU A 61 9.30 15.66 8.55
N VAL A 62 9.74 16.56 9.44
CA VAL A 62 9.52 16.42 10.89
C VAL A 62 8.04 16.59 11.24
N ARG A 63 7.34 17.60 10.68
CA ARG A 63 5.92 17.87 10.98
C ARG A 63 4.95 16.82 10.46
N ASN A 64 5.38 16.00 9.51
CA ASN A 64 4.57 14.92 8.93
C ASN A 64 5.07 13.55 9.38
N ASP A 65 5.80 13.48 10.50
CA ASP A 65 6.28 12.26 11.16
C ASP A 65 7.11 11.34 10.23
N VAL A 66 7.76 11.91 9.21
CA VAL A 66 8.65 11.20 8.28
C VAL A 66 10.07 11.11 8.83
N LEU A 67 10.50 12.14 9.57
CA LEU A 67 11.77 12.18 10.28
C LEU A 67 11.51 12.34 11.78
N ASN A 68 11.97 11.36 12.58
CA ASN A 68 12.07 11.56 14.03
C ASN A 68 13.09 12.66 14.30
N ALA A 69 12.66 13.75 14.93
CA ALA A 69 13.58 14.75 15.43
C ALA A 69 14.61 14.04 16.33
N ARG A 70 15.87 14.04 15.93
CA ARG A 70 16.96 13.58 16.80
C ARG A 70 16.87 14.42 18.08
N SER A 71 16.57 13.78 19.20
CA SER A 71 16.81 14.36 20.52
C SER A 71 18.31 14.55 20.63
N GLU A 72 18.79 15.78 20.52
CA GLU A 72 20.13 16.13 20.95
C GLU A 72 20.11 16.14 22.48
N ASP A 73 20.85 15.19 23.08
CA ASP A 73 21.21 15.16 24.51
C ASP A 73 22.12 16.33 24.89
#